data_AF-A0A0B7B0X7-F1
#
_entry.id   AF-A0A0B7B0X7-F1
#
_cell.length_a   1.000
_cell.length_b   1.000
_cell.length_c   1.000
_cell.angle_alpha   90.00
_cell.angle_beta   90.00
_cell.angle_gamma   90.00
#
_symmetry.space_group_name_H-M   'P 1'
#
loop_
_entity.id
_entity.type
_entity.pdbx_description
1 polymer ?
#
loop_
_entity_poly.entity_id
_entity_poly.type
_entity_poly.pdbx_seq_one_letter_code
_entity_poly.pdbx_strand_id
1 'polypeptide(L)'
;VLKLYAWELSFQEKVEEIRQKELVLLKKTAYLNAFASFIWTTAPYMVTLATFATYVLVSETHYLDAGKAFVALSLFNILRFPINLLPMIVSLVVQANVSVKRIGKFLKQDDLDTTSVNFNGSSESAVKITDGTFTWDRTNPSPTLSK
;
A
#
# COMPACT_ATOMS: atom_id res chain seq x y z
N VAL A 1 -29.00 -2.61 -20.88
CA VAL A 1 -29.75 -1.78 -19.91
C VAL A 1 -29.39 -0.28 -20.07
N LEU A 2 -28.12 0.12 -19.95
CA LEU A 2 -27.70 1.54 -20.08
C LEU A 2 -28.08 2.21 -21.41
N LYS A 3 -27.75 1.56 -22.55
CA LYS A 3 -28.14 2.00 -23.91
C LYS A 3 -29.65 1.93 -24.17
N LEU A 4 -30.32 0.94 -23.59
CA LEU A 4 -31.76 0.73 -23.72
C LEU A 4 -32.57 1.86 -23.06
N TYR A 5 -32.03 2.48 -22.01
CA TYR A 5 -32.66 3.59 -21.29
C TYR A 5 -32.03 4.96 -21.59
N ALA A 6 -31.12 5.04 -22.57
CA ALA A 6 -30.42 6.28 -22.95
C ALA A 6 -29.73 7.04 -21.79
N TRP A 7 -29.29 6.33 -20.75
CA TRP A 7 -28.64 6.93 -19.57
C TRP A 7 -27.16 7.30 -19.78
N GLU A 8 -26.63 7.19 -21.01
CA GLU A 8 -25.23 7.42 -21.33
C GLU A 8 -24.77 8.83 -20.93
N LEU A 9 -25.57 9.86 -21.22
CA LEU A 9 -25.25 11.25 -20.89
C LEU A 9 -25.19 11.48 -19.37
N SER A 10 -26.18 10.99 -18.62
CA SER A 10 -26.20 11.12 -17.16
C SER A 10 -25.05 10.37 -16.48
N PHE A 11 -24.60 9.24 -17.04
CA PHE A 11 -23.41 8.54 -16.55
C PHE A 11 -22.12 9.28 -16.93
N GLN A 12 -22.05 9.82 -18.14
CA GLN A 12 -20.92 10.64 -18.59
C GLN A 12 -20.72 11.86 -17.69
N GLU A 13 -21.80 12.59 -17.35
CA GLU A 13 -21.75 13.73 -16.44
C GLU A 13 -21.22 13.35 -15.06
N LYS A 14 -21.66 12.22 -14.49
CA LYS A 14 -21.15 11.72 -13.21
C LYS A 14 -19.67 11.37 -13.25
N VAL A 15 -19.22 10.73 -14.34
CA VAL A 15 -17.80 10.39 -14.52
C VAL A 15 -16.96 11.66 -14.67
N GLU A 16 -17.44 12.65 -15.42
CA GLU A 16 -16.76 13.92 -15.60
C GLU A 16 -16.65 14.71 -14.28
N GLU A 17 -17.69 14.72 -13.45
CA GLU A 17 -17.64 15.35 -12.12
C GLU A 17 -16.55 14.73 -11.23
N ILE A 18 -16.45 13.40 -11.23
CA ILE A 18 -15.39 12.67 -10.51
C ILE A 18 -14.02 12.99 -11.10
N ARG A 19 -13.92 13.04 -12.44
CA ARG A 19 -12.67 13.33 -13.16
C ARG A 19 -12.13 14.72 -12.81
N GLN A 20 -12.99 15.73 -12.73
CA GLN A 20 -12.58 17.08 -12.35
C GLN A 20 -12.03 17.13 -10.92
N LYS A 21 -12.67 16.42 -9.98
CA LYS A 21 -12.16 16.30 -8.60
C LYS A 21 -10.80 15.59 -8.55
N GLU A 22 -10.64 14.53 -9.34
CA GLU A 22 -9.38 13.80 -9.48
C GLU A 22 -8.26 14.70 -10.03
N LEU A 23 -8.53 15.48 -11.08
CA LEU A 23 -7.55 16.37 -11.71
C LEU A 23 -7.05 17.45 -10.75
N VAL A 24 -7.93 18.01 -9.91
CA VAL A 24 -7.53 18.98 -8.86
C VAL A 24 -6.57 18.32 -7.87
N LEU A 25 -6.87 17.10 -7.43
CA LEU A 25 -5.99 16.36 -6.52
C LEU A 25 -4.66 16.02 -7.20
N LEU A 26 -4.68 15.54 -8.45
CA LEU A 26 -3.49 15.19 -9.21
C LEU A 26 -2.59 16.41 -9.40
N LYS A 27 -3.16 17.58 -9.67
CA LYS A 27 -2.42 18.85 -9.78
C LYS A 27 -1.76 19.22 -8.45
N LYS A 28 -2.47 19.11 -7.33
CA LYS A 28 -1.90 19.35 -5.99
C LYS A 28 -0.74 18.38 -5.70
N THR A 29 -0.92 17.10 -5.98
CA THR A 29 0.12 16.08 -5.84
C THR A 29 1.33 16.37 -6.74
N ALA A 30 1.12 16.84 -7.96
CA ALA A 30 2.20 17.22 -8.86
C ALA A 30 3.04 18.38 -8.29
N TYR A 31 2.41 19.42 -7.73
CA TYR A 31 3.14 20.50 -7.06
C TYR A 31 3.91 20.03 -5.83
N LEU A 32 3.30 19.18 -5.00
CA LEU A 32 3.98 18.61 -3.82
C LEU A 32 5.18 17.76 -4.23
N ASN A 33 5.04 16.92 -5.26
CA ASN A 33 6.13 16.12 -5.78
C ASN A 33 7.25 16.98 -6.37
N ALA A 34 6.92 18.06 -7.09
CA ALA A 34 7.92 18.98 -7.62
C ALA A 34 8.72 19.64 -6.48
N PHE A 35 8.04 20.12 -5.44
CA PHE A 35 8.69 20.73 -4.28
C PHE A 35 9.52 19.72 -3.47
N ALA A 36 8.99 18.52 -3.24
CA ALA A 36 9.71 17.45 -2.57
C ALA A 36 10.97 17.04 -3.35
N SER A 37 10.89 16.92 -4.68
CA SER A 37 12.03 16.64 -5.54
C SER A 37 13.08 17.75 -5.49
N PHE A 38 12.65 19.01 -5.48
CA PHE A 38 13.55 20.15 -5.33
C PHE A 38 14.30 20.11 -3.98
N ILE A 39 13.59 19.83 -2.88
CA ILE A 39 14.24 19.66 -1.57
C ILE A 39 15.21 18.48 -1.62
N TRP A 40 14.80 17.34 -2.19
CA TRP A 40 15.62 16.13 -2.22
C TRP A 40 16.93 16.32 -2.99
N THR A 41 16.88 17.02 -4.13
CA THR A 41 18.05 17.33 -4.95
C THR A 41 18.94 18.39 -4.30
N THR A 42 18.35 19.38 -3.61
CA THR A 42 19.08 20.52 -3.02
C THR A 42 19.62 20.24 -1.61
N ALA A 43 18.95 19.38 -0.84
CA ALA A 43 19.28 19.05 0.55
C ALA A 43 20.77 18.71 0.78
N PRO A 44 21.42 17.85 -0.02
CA PRO A 44 22.78 17.47 0.31
C PRO A 44 23.81 18.57 0.01
N TYR A 45 23.50 19.49 -0.91
CA TYR A 45 24.30 20.70 -1.10
C TYR A 45 24.18 21.62 0.11
N MET A 46 22.95 21.80 0.63
CA MET A 46 22.70 22.56 1.84
C MET A 46 23.39 21.96 3.07
N VAL A 47 23.37 20.63 3.23
CA VAL A 47 24.09 19.94 4.31
C VAL A 47 25.59 20.17 4.21
N THR A 48 26.15 20.05 3.01
CA THR A 48 27.59 20.28 2.79
C THR A 48 27.95 21.73 3.12
N LEU A 49 27.19 22.70 2.61
CA LEU A 49 27.40 24.12 2.86
C LEU A 49 27.31 24.45 4.35
N ALA A 50 26.27 23.96 5.04
CA ALA A 50 26.10 24.17 6.48
C ALA A 50 27.25 23.55 7.29
N THR A 51 27.72 22.36 6.92
CA THR A 51 28.85 21.72 7.60
C THR A 51 30.15 22.50 7.40
N PHE A 52 30.45 22.93 6.18
CA PHE A 52 31.67 23.69 5.93
C PHE A 52 31.62 25.11 6.53
N ALA A 53 30.46 25.78 6.46
CA ALA A 53 30.26 27.07 7.08
C ALA A 53 30.44 26.99 8.61
N THR A 54 29.82 26.00 9.26
CA THR A 54 29.99 25.79 10.71
C THR A 54 31.43 25.42 11.07
N TYR A 55 32.11 24.59 10.27
CA TYR A 55 33.50 24.22 10.50
C TYR A 55 34.45 25.44 10.54
N VAL A 56 34.30 26.37 9.59
CA VAL A 56 35.12 27.58 9.49
C VAL A 56 34.74 28.61 10.56
N LEU A 57 33.45 28.76 10.88
CA LEU A 57 32.97 29.78 11.83
C LEU A 57 33.26 29.45 13.31
N VAL A 58 33.43 28.17 13.66
CA VAL A 58 33.62 27.75 15.07
C VAL A 58 35.00 28.11 15.62
N SER A 59 36.04 28.16 14.78
CA SER A 59 37.39 28.59 15.22
C SER A 59 38.17 29.20 14.07
N GLU A 60 38.83 30.32 14.31
CA GLU A 60 39.73 30.96 13.34
C GLU A 60 40.93 30.08 12.95
N THR A 61 41.23 29.05 13.73
CA THR A 61 42.28 28.06 13.42
C THR A 61 41.82 26.94 12.47
N HIS A 62 40.52 26.81 12.20
CA HIS A 62 39.99 25.80 11.28
C HIS A 62 40.09 26.26 9.84
N TYR A 63 41.19 25.88 9.18
CA TYR A 63 41.34 26.06 7.73
C TYR A 63 40.74 24.86 6.97
N LEU A 64 39.73 25.15 6.15
CA LEU A 64 39.12 24.20 5.23
C LEU A 64 40.08 23.93 4.07
N ASP A 65 40.99 22.99 4.27
CA ASP A 65 41.89 22.52 3.23
C ASP A 65 41.14 21.66 2.18
N ALA A 66 41.63 21.68 0.94
CA ALA A 66 41.05 20.93 -0.17
C ALA A 66 40.95 19.44 0.14
N GLY A 67 41.96 18.85 0.79
CA GLY A 67 41.93 17.45 1.19
C GLY A 67 40.77 17.12 2.14
N LYS A 68 40.51 17.98 3.13
CA LYS A 68 39.40 17.80 4.07
C LYS A 68 38.04 17.95 3.37
N ALA A 69 37.91 18.94 2.49
CA ALA A 69 36.68 19.19 1.74
C ALA A 69 36.32 18.02 0.80
N PHE A 70 37.28 17.50 0.02
CA PHE A 70 37.04 16.39 -0.90
C PHE A 70 36.72 15.08 -0.16
N VAL A 71 37.40 14.80 0.96
CA VAL A 71 37.09 13.62 1.79
C VAL A 71 35.68 13.72 2.38
N ALA A 72 35.31 14.88 2.94
CA ALA A 72 33.97 15.08 3.50
C ALA A 72 32.85 14.96 2.44
N LEU A 73 33.04 15.55 1.25
CA LEU A 73 32.12 15.41 0.13
C LEU A 73 31.94 13.94 -0.28
N SER A 74 33.03 13.17 -0.31
CA SER A 74 33.01 11.75 -0.65
C SER A 74 32.22 10.94 0.38
N LEU A 75 32.44 11.21 1.68
CA LEU A 75 31.71 10.57 2.77
C LEU A 75 30.21 10.91 2.73
N PHE A 76 29.85 12.17 2.49
CA PHE A 76 28.45 12.57 2.34
C PHE A 76 27.78 11.87 1.17
N ASN A 77 28.46 11.71 0.03
CA ASN A 77 27.92 10.99 -1.12
C ASN A 77 27.67 9.50 -0.82
N ILE A 78 28.59 8.83 -0.12
CA ILE A 78 28.42 7.42 0.26
C ILE A 78 27.27 7.27 1.26
N LEU A 79 27.12 8.20 2.20
CA LEU A 79 26.09 8.15 3.24
C LEU A 79 24.67 8.37 2.71
N ARG A 80 24.50 9.03 1.55
CA ARG A 80 23.17 9.24 0.93
C ARG A 80 22.45 7.93 0.65
N PHE A 81 23.16 6.92 0.15
CA PHE A 81 22.55 5.64 -0.20
C PHE A 81 21.87 4.95 1.00
N PRO A 82 22.56 4.66 2.12
CA PRO A 82 21.93 4.01 3.27
C PRO A 82 20.83 4.88 3.91
N ILE A 83 20.99 6.22 3.95
CA ILE A 83 19.94 7.11 4.47
C ILE A 83 18.65 7.00 3.64
N ASN A 84 18.77 6.94 2.31
CA ASN A 84 17.62 6.82 1.42
C ASN A 84 17.00 5.41 1.44
N LEU A 85 17.82 4.39 1.69
CA LEU A 85 17.39 2.99 1.77
C LEU A 85 16.54 2.72 3.02
N LEU A 86 16.85 3.36 4.15
CA LEU A 86 16.18 3.09 5.43
C LEU A 86 14.65 3.28 5.38
N PRO A 87 14.10 4.43 4.91
CA PRO A 87 12.65 4.60 4.79
C PRO A 87 11.98 3.58 3.86
N MET A 88 12.68 3.19 2.79
CA MET A 88 12.20 2.19 1.84
C MET A 88 12.07 0.83 2.52
N ILE A 89 13.09 0.40 3.27
CA ILE A 89 13.05 -0.86 4.02
C ILE A 89 11.93 -0.85 5.06
N VAL A 90 11.76 0.24 5.81
CA VAL A 90 10.65 0.35 6.78
C VAL A 90 9.29 0.15 6.09
N SER A 91 9.09 0.80 4.94
CA SER A 91 7.85 0.64 4.16
C SER A 91 7.65 -0.79 3.68
N LEU A 92 8.72 -1.45 3.20
CA LEU A 92 8.68 -2.85 2.76
C LEU A 92 8.32 -3.79 3.91
N VAL A 93 8.90 -3.59 5.10
CA VAL A 93 8.59 -4.40 6.29
C VAL A 93 7.11 -4.23 6.68
N VAL A 94 6.59 -3.00 6.67
CA VAL A 94 5.17 -2.74 6.95
C VAL A 94 4.26 -3.45 5.93
N GLN A 95 4.58 -3.35 4.64
CA GLN A 95 3.81 -4.02 3.57
C GLN A 95 3.89 -5.54 3.67
N ALA A 96 5.06 -6.09 3.99
CA ALA A 96 5.25 -7.52 4.21
C ALA A 96 4.42 -7.99 5.41
N ASN A 97 4.42 -7.26 6.52
CA ASN A 97 3.64 -7.60 7.71
C ASN A 97 2.14 -7.66 7.42
N VAL A 98 1.59 -6.64 6.74
CA VAL A 98 0.18 -6.64 6.32
C VAL A 98 -0.12 -7.82 5.37
N SER A 99 0.80 -8.13 4.45
CA SER A 99 0.64 -9.24 3.51
C SER A 99 0.62 -10.60 4.21
N VAL A 100 1.54 -10.83 5.14
CA VAL A 100 1.58 -12.04 5.97
C VAL A 100 0.30 -12.17 6.79
N LYS A 101 -0.21 -11.09 7.37
CA LYS A 101 -1.48 -11.11 8.11
C LYS A 101 -2.67 -11.52 7.24
N ARG A 102 -2.74 -11.05 5.98
CA ARG A 102 -3.80 -11.44 5.04
C ARG A 102 -3.72 -12.91 4.66
N ILE A 103 -2.52 -13.39 4.32
CA ILE A 103 -2.27 -14.80 4.00
C ILE A 103 -2.63 -15.66 5.22
N GLY A 104 -2.18 -15.27 6.41
CA GLY A 104 -2.51 -15.97 7.65
C GLY A 104 -4.01 -16.00 7.95
N LYS A 105 -4.76 -14.95 7.62
CA LYS A 105 -6.23 -14.95 7.74
C LYS A 105 -6.87 -15.92 6.75
N PHE A 106 -6.41 -15.94 5.51
CA PHE A 106 -6.93 -16.83 4.47
C PHE A 106 -6.64 -18.31 4.78
N LEU A 107 -5.41 -18.64 5.19
CA LEU A 107 -5.01 -20.01 5.53
C LEU A 107 -5.67 -20.54 6.82
N LYS A 108 -6.18 -19.65 7.67
CA LYS A 108 -6.96 -20.00 8.88
C LYS A 108 -8.46 -19.93 8.65
N GLN A 109 -8.90 -19.71 7.41
CA GLN A 109 -10.31 -19.74 7.10
C GLN A 109 -10.82 -21.17 7.25
N ASP A 110 -12.01 -21.33 7.83
CA ASP A 110 -12.59 -22.65 8.00
C ASP A 110 -12.82 -23.32 6.65
N ASP A 111 -12.33 -24.55 6.51
CA ASP A 111 -12.63 -25.38 5.36
C ASP A 111 -14.09 -25.86 5.40
N LEU A 112 -14.60 -26.25 4.23
CA LEU A 112 -15.89 -26.93 4.13
C LEU A 112 -15.71 -28.35 4.68
N ASP A 113 -16.61 -28.73 5.59
CA ASP A 113 -16.63 -30.09 6.11
C ASP A 113 -17.06 -31.07 5.01
N THR A 114 -16.13 -31.89 4.54
CA THR A 114 -16.39 -32.89 3.50
C THR A 114 -17.14 -34.11 4.02
N THR A 115 -17.29 -34.24 5.34
CA THR A 115 -18.03 -35.33 5.99
C THR A 115 -19.52 -35.04 6.17
N SER A 116 -19.96 -33.82 5.82
CA SER A 116 -21.36 -33.42 5.92
C SER A 116 -22.30 -34.18 4.96
N VAL A 117 -21.74 -34.89 3.96
CA VAL A 117 -22.48 -35.73 3.01
C VAL A 117 -21.95 -37.15 3.07
N ASN A 118 -22.84 -38.10 3.38
CA ASN A 118 -22.50 -39.53 3.36
C ASN A 118 -22.72 -40.12 1.97
N PHE A 119 -21.65 -40.62 1.36
CA PHE A 119 -21.71 -41.37 0.11
C PHE A 119 -21.83 -42.87 0.39
N ASN A 120 -23.05 -43.40 0.25
CA ASN A 120 -23.29 -44.84 0.33
C ASN A 120 -23.77 -45.38 -1.03
N GLY A 121 -22.89 -46.10 -1.73
CA GLY A 121 -23.14 -46.64 -3.07
C GLY A 121 -24.15 -47.78 -3.14
N SER A 122 -24.68 -48.23 -2.00
CA SER A 122 -25.63 -49.35 -1.88
C SER A 122 -27.06 -48.91 -1.51
N SER A 123 -27.33 -47.60 -1.49
CA SER A 123 -28.63 -47.02 -1.15
C SER A 123 -29.66 -47.22 -2.29
N GLU A 124 -30.90 -47.53 -1.91
CA GLU A 124 -32.04 -47.65 -2.83
C GLU A 124 -32.50 -46.29 -3.40
N SER A 125 -32.13 -45.18 -2.74
CA SER A 125 -32.43 -43.81 -3.17
C SER A 125 -31.16 -43.07 -3.60
N ALA A 126 -31.24 -42.32 -4.70
CA ALA A 126 -30.11 -41.56 -5.26
C ALA A 126 -29.65 -40.39 -4.36
N VAL A 127 -30.58 -39.71 -3.69
CA VAL A 127 -30.31 -38.65 -2.70
C VAL A 127 -31.39 -38.71 -1.62
N LYS A 128 -31.00 -38.69 -0.34
CA LYS A 128 -31.91 -38.64 0.80
C LYS A 128 -31.50 -37.51 1.75
N ILE A 129 -32.44 -36.63 2.09
CA ILE A 129 -32.27 -35.53 3.05
C ILE A 129 -33.40 -35.68 4.07
N THR A 130 -33.07 -35.64 5.36
CA THR A 130 -34.02 -35.77 6.47
C THR A 130 -33.72 -34.70 7.51
N ASP A 131 -34.69 -33.83 7.81
CA ASP A 131 -34.61 -32.75 8.80
C ASP A 131 -33.37 -31.85 8.62
N GLY A 132 -33.09 -31.47 7.37
CA GLY A 132 -31.90 -30.71 6.99
C GLY A 132 -32.11 -29.20 7.12
N THR A 133 -31.19 -28.52 7.81
CA THR A 133 -31.20 -27.06 7.97
C THR A 133 -29.93 -26.45 7.36
N PHE A 134 -30.09 -25.49 6.45
CA PHE A 134 -28.99 -24.91 5.68
C PHE A 134 -28.99 -23.38 5.77
N THR A 135 -27.80 -22.79 5.84
CA THR A 135 -27.60 -21.34 5.79
C THR A 135 -26.37 -20.99 4.95
N TRP A 136 -26.44 -19.90 4.17
CA TRP A 136 -25.28 -19.36 3.45
C TRP A 136 -24.32 -18.61 4.37
N ASP A 137 -24.84 -18.01 5.44
CA ASP A 137 -24.07 -17.23 6.39
C ASP A 137 -24.09 -17.91 7.76
N ARG A 138 -22.90 -18.24 8.26
CA ARG A 138 -22.70 -18.90 9.56
C ARG A 138 -23.12 -18.02 10.73
N THR A 139 -23.23 -16.71 10.53
CA THR A 139 -23.60 -15.74 11.58
C THR A 139 -25.09 -15.45 11.62
N ASN A 140 -25.86 -15.94 10.64
CA ASN A 140 -27.28 -15.63 10.54
C ASN A 140 -28.10 -16.63 11.37
N PRO A 141 -28.86 -16.18 12.38
CA PRO A 141 -29.60 -17.08 13.27
C PRO A 141 -30.81 -17.77 12.61
N SER A 142 -31.28 -17.27 11.46
CA SER A 142 -32.37 -17.88 10.71
C SER A 142 -31.84 -18.76 9.56
N PRO A 143 -32.33 -20.00 9.41
CA PRO A 143 -31.92 -20.85 8.31
C PRO A 143 -32.45 -20.32 6.97
N THR A 144 -31.62 -20.39 5.93
CA THR A 144 -32.03 -20.01 4.57
C THR A 144 -32.93 -21.07 3.93
N LEU A 145 -32.72 -22.35 4.29
CA LEU A 145 -33.53 -23.46 3.82
C LEU A 145 -33.71 -24.48 4.94
N SER A 146 -34.95 -24.90 5.20
CA SER A 146 -35.29 -26.04 6.06
C SER A 146 -36.08 -27.07 5.26
N LYS A 147 -35.69 -28.34 5.27
CA LYS A 147 -36.33 -29.39 4.46
C LYS A 147 -36.49 -30.71 5.19
#